data_AF-X1K615-F1
#
_entry.id   AF-X1K615-F1
#
_cell.length_a   1.000
_cell.length_b   1.000
_cell.length_c   1.000
_cell.angle_alpha   90.00
_cell.angle_beta   90.00
_cell.angle_gamma   90.00
#
_symmetry.space_group_name_H-M   'P 1'
#
loop_
_entity.id
_entity.type
_entity.pdbx_description
1 polymer ?
#
loop_
_entity_poly.entity_id
_entity_poly.type
_entity_poly.pdbx_seq_one_letter_code
_entity_poly.pdbx_strand_id
1 'polypeptide(L)' 'MDFSIKENVLIDKIIEQALLEDIGTGDITTESIIPSNLKAKGIIKTSEEG' A
#
# COMPACT_ATOMS: atom_id res chain seq x y z
N MET A 1 -17.91 7.48 -2.68
CA MET A 1 -17.63 6.70 -3.91
C MET A 1 -17.69 5.26 -3.45
N ASP A 2 -18.82 4.61 -3.70
CA ASP A 2 -19.13 3.30 -3.14
C ASP A 2 -18.67 2.23 -4.14
N PHE A 3 -17.45 1.72 -3.96
CA PHE A 3 -16.94 0.62 -4.75
C PHE A 3 -17.42 -0.68 -4.11
N SER A 4 -18.58 -1.18 -4.56
CA SER A 4 -18.96 -2.57 -4.30
C SER A 4 -18.11 -3.47 -5.22
N ILE A 5 -16.87 -3.71 -4.79
CA ILE A 5 -16.01 -4.73 -5.40
C ILE A 5 -16.54 -6.07 -4.89
N LYS A 6 -16.99 -6.94 -5.80
CA LYS A 6 -17.18 -8.36 -5.44
C LYS A 6 -15.83 -8.86 -4.93
N GLU A 7 -15.76 -9.26 -3.66
CA GLU A 7 -14.55 -9.80 -3.03
C GLU A 7 -13.90 -10.83 -3.96
N ASN A 8 -12.72 -10.50 -4.49
CA ASN A 8 -11.91 -11.48 -5.22
C ASN A 8 -10.97 -12.08 -4.20
N VAL A 9 -11.46 -13.13 -3.54
CA VAL A 9 -10.78 -13.83 -2.45
C VAL A 9 -9.32 -14.18 -2.76
N LEU A 10 -8.96 -14.40 -4.03
CA LEU A 10 -7.57 -14.66 -4.41
C LEU A 10 -6.71 -13.39 -4.44
N ILE A 11 -7.23 -12.30 -5.00
CA ILE A 11 -6.52 -11.01 -5.05
C ILE A 11 -6.34 -10.46 -3.63
N ASP A 12 -7.39 -10.51 -2.82
CA ASP A 12 -7.35 -10.00 -1.44
C ASP A 12 -6.31 -10.74 -0.61
N LYS A 13 -6.21 -12.07 -0.77
CA LYS A 13 -5.15 -12.87 -0.15
C LYS A 13 -3.75 -12.50 -0.62
N ILE A 14 -3.57 -12.24 -1.92
CA ILE A 14 -2.26 -11.83 -2.46
C ILE A 14 -1.85 -10.48 -1.84
N ILE A 15 -2.78 -9.52 -1.78
CA ILE A 15 -2.53 -8.21 -1.16
C ILE A 15 -2.20 -8.38 0.32
N GLU A 16 -2.97 -9.16 1.07
CA GLU A 16 -2.76 -9.39 2.50
C GLU A 16 -1.38 -10.02 2.77
N GLN A 17 -1.02 -11.07 2.04
CA GLN A 17 0.28 -11.72 2.22
C GLN A 17 1.44 -10.79 1.85
N ALA A 18 1.33 -10.04 0.76
CA ALA A 18 2.37 -9.09 0.34
C ALA A 18 2.56 -7.96 1.37
N LEU A 19 1.47 -7.42 1.93
CA LEU A 19 1.56 -6.40 2.99
C LEU A 19 2.15 -6.96 4.28
N LEU A 20 1.81 -8.20 4.65
CA LEU A 20 2.38 -8.85 5.83
C LEU A 20 3.88 -9.11 5.68
N GLU A 21 4.34 -9.50 4.50
CA GLU A 21 5.75 -9.71 4.17
C GLU A 21 6.55 -8.40 4.22
N ASP A 22 6.02 -7.33 3.62
CA ASP A 22 6.74 -6.07 3.43
C ASP A 22 6.80 -5.23 4.72
N ILE A 23 5.64 -4.95 5.32
CA ILE A 23 5.53 -4.02 6.46
C ILE A 23 5.13 -4.69 7.76
N GLY A 24 4.48 -5.87 7.72
CA GLY A 24 4.15 -6.66 8.91
C GLY A 24 3.51 -5.88 10.05
N THR A 25 4.33 -5.50 11.04
CA THR A 25 3.94 -4.77 12.26
C THR A 25 4.07 -3.25 12.20
N GLY A 26 4.67 -2.71 11.13
CA GLY A 26 4.93 -1.27 10.97
C GLY A 26 6.20 -0.98 10.17
N ASP A 27 6.36 0.28 9.77
CA ASP A 27 7.56 0.76 9.06
C ASP A 27 8.32 1.73 9.97
N ILE A 28 9.29 1.19 10.71
CA ILE A 28 10.10 1.94 11.68
C ILE A 28 10.80 3.15 11.04
N THR A 29 11.20 3.07 9.78
CA THR A 29 11.93 4.17 9.13
C THR A 29 10.98 5.32 8.85
N THR A 30 9.80 5.02 8.30
CA THR A 30 8.76 6.04 8.07
C THR A 30 8.26 6.61 9.40
N GLU A 31 7.98 5.77 10.39
CA GLU A 31 7.48 6.19 11.71
C GLU A 31 8.48 7.07 12.47
N SER A 32 9.79 6.82 12.32
CA SER A 32 10.84 7.56 13.02
C SER A 32 11.16 8.91 12.37
N ILE A 33 10.89 9.08 11.07
CA ILE A 33 11.33 10.25 10.28
C ILE A 33 10.14 11.15 9.92
N ILE A 34 8.97 10.60 9.64
CA ILE A 34 7.83 11.33 9.07
C ILE A 34 6.76 11.58 10.15
N PRO A 35 6.32 12.84 10.35
CA PRO A 35 5.20 13.14 11.24
C PRO A 35 3.90 12.49 10.76
N SER A 36 3.15 11.89 11.68
CA SER A 36 1.92 11.12 11.40
C SER A 36 0.78 11.93 10.77
N ASN A 37 0.82 13.26 10.88
CA ASN A 37 -0.19 14.17 10.33
C ASN A 37 0.22 14.80 8.99
N LEU A 38 1.36 14.42 8.43
CA LEU A 38 1.82 14.92 7.13
C LEU A 38 0.95 14.35 6.00
N LYS A 39 0.54 15.21 5.07
CA LYS A 39 -0.15 14.81 3.83
C LYS A 39 0.74 15.10 2.63
N ALA A 40 0.79 14.16 1.69
CA ALA A 40 1.55 14.29 0.45
C ALA A 40 0.72 13.79 -0.75
N LYS A 41 1.20 14.07 -1.97
CA LYS A 41 0.65 13.56 -3.22
C LYS A 41 1.64 12.56 -3.82
N GLY A 42 1.24 11.29 -3.92
CA GLY A 42 1.97 10.27 -4.68
C GLY A 42 1.63 10.34 -6.17
N ILE A 43 2.60 10.04 -7.04
CA ILE A 43 2.41 9.91 -8.49
C ILE A 43 3.03 8.57 -8.90
N ILE A 44 2.24 7.71 -9.53
CA ILE A 44 2.73 6.47 -10.14
C ILE A 44 3.11 6.81 -11.58
N LYS A 45 4.35 6.52 -11.96
CA LYS A 45 4.89 6.75 -13.30
C LYS A 45 5.65 5.50 -13.74
N THR A 46 5.48 5.08 -14.98
CA THR A 46 6.27 3.99 -15.56
C THR A 46 7.70 4.46 -15.80
N SER A 47 8.66 3.59 -15.49
CA SER A 47 10.09 3.88 -15.72
C SER A 47 10.54 3.55 -17.14
N GLU A 48 9.82 2.66 -17.82
CA GLU A 48 10.11 2.18 -19.15
C GLU A 48 8.84 1.92 -19.96
N GLU A 49 9.02 1.81 -21.27
CA GLU A 49 8.01 1.25 -22.17
C GLU A 49 7.97 -0.27 -21.99
N GLY A 50 6.78 -0.86 -22.11
CA GLY A 50 6.51 -2.26 -21.76
C GLY A 50 6.92 -3.29 -22.80
#